data_AF-T1G1U3-F1
#
_entry.id   AF-T1G1U3-F1
#
_cell.length_a   1.000
_cell.length_b   1.000
_cell.length_c   1.000
_cell.angle_alpha   90.00
_cell.angle_beta   90.00
_cell.angle_gamma   90.00
#
_symmetry.space_group_name_H-M   'P 1'
#
loop_
_entity.id
_entity.type
_entity.pdbx_description
1 polymer ?
#
loop_
_entity_poly.entity_id
_entity_poly.type
_entity_poly.pdbx_seq_one_letter_code
_entity_poly.pdbx_strand_id
1 'polypeptide(L)'
;CGSLTNFTSVDHLMGVSDRFKHPPLPEPEVAFIFQPKGSVEIDMKKINKQLEKAKKDNPSSAQIYNQIANFWRIEGDTYKSIECFRRALFLSPNNSDVLLNLARILFNLKYYDDAYELTRRSLEAQTPDQNSWLQHFTLAEIYRVRGLVKNAIHHFHHSLDLHPGFQPAQKHLKEMESLMIESPSNVTLYTVCIIFLLVLGVLFCIVLSLDTFDTAIENIKTQRHFNRAMAMRSIKLGINPKLIKMRKQCNCY
;
A
#
# COMPACT_ATOMS: atom_id res chain seq x y z
N CYS A 1 38.46 -12.97 -4.65
CA CYS A 1 38.31 -11.96 -5.71
C CYS A 1 39.59 -11.14 -5.91
N GLY A 2 40.77 -11.79 -5.80
CA GLY A 2 42.05 -11.07 -5.65
C GLY A 2 42.35 -10.76 -4.18
N SER A 3 43.28 -9.81 -3.94
CA SER A 3 43.62 -9.31 -2.61
C SER A 3 42.47 -8.56 -1.94
N LEU A 4 42.49 -8.50 -0.60
CA LEU A 4 41.55 -7.72 0.20
C LEU A 4 41.50 -6.28 -0.32
N THR A 5 40.30 -5.79 -0.62
CA THR A 5 40.11 -4.37 -0.93
C THR A 5 40.25 -3.54 0.34
N ASN A 6 40.85 -2.35 0.20
CA ASN A 6 40.75 -1.29 1.21
C ASN A 6 39.27 -0.95 1.48
N PHE A 7 39.04 -0.09 2.48
CA PHE A 7 37.71 0.41 2.83
C PHE A 7 36.95 0.90 1.59
N THR A 8 35.77 0.34 1.36
CA THR A 8 34.86 0.62 0.26
C THR A 8 33.65 1.42 0.74
N SER A 9 32.94 2.08 -0.18
CA SER A 9 31.77 2.92 0.16
C SER A 9 30.59 2.14 0.75
N VAL A 10 30.67 0.81 0.83
CA VAL A 10 29.61 -0.07 1.36
C VAL A 10 30.01 -0.75 2.67
N ASP A 11 31.23 -0.55 3.17
CA ASP A 11 31.70 -1.23 4.40
C ASP A 11 31.05 -0.72 5.68
N HIS A 12 30.34 0.41 5.61
CA HIS A 12 29.52 0.92 6.71
C HIS A 12 28.21 0.13 6.88
N LEU A 13 27.78 -0.63 5.88
CA LEU A 13 26.57 -1.45 5.92
C LEU A 13 26.80 -2.67 6.81
N MET A 14 25.86 -2.97 7.70
CA MET A 14 26.02 -4.02 8.70
C MET A 14 26.20 -5.40 8.06
N GLY A 15 25.39 -5.72 7.05
CA GLY A 15 25.49 -6.96 6.29
C GLY A 15 26.78 -7.09 5.49
N VAL A 16 27.43 -5.99 5.09
CA VAL A 16 28.74 -6.04 4.43
C VAL A 16 29.86 -6.17 5.46
N SER A 17 29.76 -5.47 6.59
CA SER A 17 30.72 -5.57 7.69
C SER A 17 30.78 -6.99 8.27
N ASP A 18 29.62 -7.63 8.47
CA ASP A 18 29.49 -8.98 9.02
C ASP A 18 29.67 -10.12 7.99
N ARG A 19 30.15 -9.83 6.78
CA ARG A 19 30.28 -10.80 5.66
C ARG A 19 30.96 -12.14 5.97
N PHE A 20 31.82 -12.19 6.99
CA PHE A 20 32.51 -13.41 7.43
C PHE A 20 31.62 -14.37 8.24
N LYS A 21 30.47 -13.89 8.74
CA LYS A 21 29.55 -14.63 9.61
C LYS A 21 28.36 -15.23 8.86
N HIS A 22 28.13 -14.82 7.62
CA HIS A 22 26.95 -15.23 6.87
C HIS A 22 26.99 -16.71 6.51
N PRO A 23 25.83 -17.40 6.58
CA PRO A 23 25.75 -18.78 6.12
C PRO A 23 25.90 -18.84 4.58
N PRO A 24 26.29 -20.01 4.05
CA PRO A 24 26.16 -20.27 2.63
C PRO A 24 24.69 -20.15 2.20
N LEU A 25 24.44 -19.38 1.14
CA LEU A 25 23.09 -19.13 0.64
C LEU A 25 23.07 -19.23 -0.90
N PRO A 26 22.84 -20.44 -1.45
CA PRO A 26 22.81 -20.63 -2.89
C PRO A 26 21.56 -20.02 -3.53
N GLU A 27 21.77 -19.29 -4.63
CA GLU A 27 20.72 -18.68 -5.47
C GLU A 27 20.80 -19.28 -6.89
N PRO A 28 20.32 -20.52 -7.09
CA PRO A 28 20.46 -21.24 -8.38
C PRO A 28 19.79 -20.52 -9.54
N GLU A 29 18.73 -19.74 -9.30
CA GLU A 29 18.06 -18.91 -10.30
C GLU A 29 18.96 -17.83 -10.91
N VAL A 30 20.04 -17.43 -10.23
CA VAL A 30 21.03 -16.48 -10.78
C VAL A 30 21.77 -17.10 -11.97
N ALA A 31 21.79 -18.44 -12.09
CA ALA A 31 22.42 -19.13 -13.21
C ALA A 31 21.85 -18.75 -14.58
N PHE A 32 20.57 -18.35 -14.64
CA PHE A 32 19.92 -17.90 -15.88
C PHE A 32 20.63 -16.70 -16.53
N ILE A 33 21.37 -15.88 -15.75
CA ILE A 33 22.18 -14.77 -16.28
C ILE A 33 23.32 -15.28 -17.16
N PHE A 34 23.85 -16.48 -16.90
CA PHE A 34 24.94 -17.08 -17.66
C PHE A 34 24.48 -17.95 -18.81
N GLN A 35 23.18 -18.22 -18.94
CA GLN A 35 22.65 -19.13 -19.94
C GLN A 35 22.73 -18.52 -21.35
N PRO A 36 23.52 -19.10 -22.27
CA PRO A 36 23.47 -18.70 -23.67
C PRO A 36 22.06 -18.86 -24.26
N LYS A 37 21.69 -17.97 -25.19
CA LYS A 37 20.44 -18.13 -25.95
C LYS A 37 20.43 -19.48 -26.67
N GLY A 38 19.44 -20.31 -26.38
CA GLY A 38 19.24 -21.61 -27.00
C GLY A 38 19.97 -22.80 -26.37
N SER A 39 20.74 -22.61 -25.29
CA SER A 39 21.33 -23.73 -24.55
C SER A 39 20.40 -24.22 -23.45
N VAL A 40 20.23 -25.54 -23.31
CA VAL A 40 19.37 -26.16 -22.30
C VAL A 40 20.10 -26.36 -20.96
N GLU A 41 21.42 -26.52 -20.98
CA GLU A 41 22.22 -26.86 -19.80
C GLU A 41 23.29 -25.80 -19.49
N ILE A 42 23.46 -25.52 -18.19
CA ILE A 42 24.41 -24.54 -17.67
C ILE A 42 25.61 -25.28 -17.07
N ASP A 43 26.75 -25.25 -17.74
CA ASP A 43 28.00 -25.85 -17.25
C ASP A 43 28.77 -24.87 -16.36
N MET A 44 28.66 -25.06 -15.04
CA MET A 44 29.33 -24.24 -14.03
C MET A 44 30.87 -24.29 -14.13
N LYS A 45 31.46 -25.42 -14.56
CA LYS A 45 32.93 -25.51 -14.72
C LYS A 45 33.39 -24.66 -15.89
N LYS A 46 32.64 -24.67 -16.99
CA LYS A 46 32.91 -23.82 -18.16
C LYS A 46 32.79 -22.34 -17.80
N ILE A 47 31.74 -21.96 -17.06
CA ILE A 47 31.56 -20.58 -16.59
C ILE A 47 32.74 -20.14 -15.72
N ASN A 48 33.12 -20.94 -14.72
CA ASN A 48 34.25 -20.62 -13.85
C ASN A 48 35.55 -20.42 -14.67
N LYS A 49 35.84 -21.32 -15.61
CA LYS A 49 37.02 -21.20 -16.49
C LYS A 49 37.00 -19.93 -17.35
N GLN A 50 35.84 -19.56 -17.88
CA GLN A 50 35.67 -18.33 -18.66
C GLN A 50 35.87 -17.08 -17.80
N LEU A 51 35.29 -17.06 -16.60
CA LEU A 51 35.43 -15.94 -15.66
C LEU A 51 36.86 -15.78 -15.16
N GLU A 52 37.56 -16.88 -14.88
CA GLU A 52 38.98 -16.84 -14.51
C GLU A 52 39.87 -16.30 -15.63
N LYS A 53 39.57 -16.67 -16.90
CA LYS A 53 40.26 -16.08 -18.05
C LYS A 53 39.94 -14.59 -18.17
N ALA A 54 38.66 -14.22 -18.11
CA ALA A 54 38.24 -12.82 -18.22
C ALA A 54 38.89 -11.94 -17.14
N LYS A 55 38.98 -12.43 -15.91
CA LYS A 55 39.67 -11.76 -14.80
C LYS A 55 41.16 -11.55 -15.07
N LYS A 56 41.84 -12.51 -15.70
CA LYS A 56 43.25 -12.37 -16.09
C LYS A 56 43.43 -11.37 -17.22
N ASP A 57 42.54 -11.41 -18.21
CA ASP A 57 42.59 -10.53 -19.37
C ASP A 57 42.28 -9.07 -18.98
N ASN A 58 41.36 -8.85 -18.03
CA ASN A 58 40.89 -7.53 -17.60
C ASN A 58 40.73 -7.42 -16.07
N PRO A 59 41.83 -7.31 -15.30
CA PRO A 59 41.80 -7.34 -13.83
C PRO A 59 41.18 -6.11 -13.16
N SER A 60 40.92 -5.04 -13.91
CA SER A 60 40.33 -3.78 -13.40
C SER A 60 38.88 -3.58 -13.83
N SER A 61 38.21 -4.61 -14.35
CA SER A 61 36.82 -4.51 -14.81
C SER A 61 35.83 -4.81 -13.68
N ALA A 62 35.06 -3.79 -13.27
CA ALA A 62 33.97 -3.95 -12.32
C ALA A 62 32.93 -4.98 -12.78
N GLN A 63 32.67 -5.04 -14.09
CA GLN A 63 31.70 -5.98 -14.67
C GLN A 63 32.15 -7.44 -14.54
N ILE A 64 33.45 -7.71 -14.65
CA ILE A 64 33.96 -9.07 -14.48
C ILE A 64 33.84 -9.50 -13.02
N TYR A 65 34.12 -8.60 -12.07
CA TYR A 65 33.91 -8.88 -10.65
C TYR A 65 32.42 -9.05 -10.30
N ASN A 66 31.52 -8.29 -10.94
CA ASN A 66 30.07 -8.48 -10.84
C ASN A 66 29.66 -9.90 -11.27
N GLN A 67 30.18 -10.37 -12.41
CA GLN A 67 29.92 -11.72 -12.91
C GLN A 67 30.51 -12.80 -11.99
N ILE A 68 31.73 -12.64 -11.50
CA ILE A 68 32.32 -13.60 -10.54
C ILE A 68 31.53 -13.61 -9.23
N ALA A 69 31.04 -12.46 -8.76
CA ALA A 69 30.19 -12.38 -7.58
C ALA A 69 28.88 -13.15 -7.78
N ASN A 70 28.24 -13.00 -8.94
CA ASN A 70 27.04 -13.75 -9.31
C ASN A 70 27.31 -15.26 -9.46
N PHE A 71 28.49 -15.66 -9.94
CA PHE A 71 28.90 -17.06 -9.92
C PHE A 71 28.95 -17.62 -8.48
N TRP A 72 29.53 -16.87 -7.54
CA TRP A 72 29.56 -17.28 -6.13
C TRP A 72 28.17 -17.29 -5.46
N ARG A 73 27.20 -16.49 -5.93
CA ARG A 73 25.79 -16.59 -5.50
C ARG A 73 25.19 -17.93 -5.88
N ILE A 74 25.47 -18.41 -7.09
CA ILE A 74 24.97 -19.71 -7.56
C ILE A 74 25.56 -20.84 -6.71
N GLU A 75 26.88 -20.78 -6.45
CA GLU A 75 27.58 -21.75 -5.59
C GLU A 75 27.21 -21.63 -4.11
N GLY A 76 26.59 -20.52 -3.69
CA GLY A 76 26.21 -20.22 -2.31
C GLY A 76 27.34 -19.75 -1.40
N ASP A 77 28.53 -19.43 -1.93
CA ASP A 77 29.61 -18.84 -1.14
C ASP A 77 29.37 -17.34 -0.94
N THR A 78 28.52 -17.03 0.03
CA THR A 78 28.09 -15.66 0.37
C THR A 78 29.27 -14.73 0.65
N TYR A 79 30.29 -15.22 1.35
CA TYR A 79 31.48 -14.45 1.68
C TYR A 79 32.25 -14.04 0.41
N LYS A 80 32.57 -15.00 -0.47
CA LYS A 80 33.28 -14.68 -1.72
C LYS A 80 32.44 -13.81 -2.65
N SER A 81 31.11 -13.99 -2.64
CA SER A 81 30.21 -13.16 -3.41
C SER A 81 30.28 -11.69 -2.97
N ILE A 82 30.12 -11.42 -1.68
CA ILE A 82 30.21 -10.05 -1.13
C ILE A 82 31.60 -9.44 -1.39
N GLU A 83 32.69 -10.19 -1.21
CA GLU A 83 34.04 -9.69 -1.52
C GLU A 83 34.21 -9.29 -2.99
N CYS A 84 33.60 -10.03 -3.92
CA CYS A 84 33.65 -9.68 -5.34
C CYS A 84 32.81 -8.44 -5.64
N PHE A 85 31.63 -8.29 -5.02
CA PHE A 85 30.85 -7.05 -5.13
C PHE A 85 31.58 -5.85 -4.53
N ARG A 86 32.23 -6.00 -3.36
CA ARG A 86 33.09 -4.96 -2.77
C ARG A 86 34.20 -4.53 -3.74
N ARG A 87 34.86 -5.49 -4.40
CA ARG A 87 35.88 -5.21 -5.43
C ARG A 87 35.30 -4.52 -6.66
N ALA A 88 34.13 -4.93 -7.13
CA ALA A 88 33.45 -4.27 -8.24
C ALA A 88 33.08 -2.82 -7.90
N LEU A 89 32.55 -2.56 -6.70
CA LEU A 89 32.21 -1.20 -6.24
C LEU A 89 33.43 -0.35 -5.92
N PHE A 90 34.56 -0.95 -5.53
CA PHE A 90 35.82 -0.21 -5.41
C PHE A 90 36.26 0.34 -6.78
N LEU A 91 36.09 -0.44 -7.85
CA LEU A 91 36.45 -0.05 -9.21
C LEU A 91 35.41 0.89 -9.84
N SER A 92 34.13 0.72 -9.51
CA SER A 92 33.03 1.53 -10.02
C SER A 92 31.97 1.76 -8.92
N PRO A 93 32.14 2.81 -8.09
CA PRO A 93 31.30 3.03 -6.88
C PRO A 93 29.80 3.21 -7.13
N ASN A 94 29.44 3.69 -8.32
CA ASN A 94 28.07 3.97 -8.74
C ASN A 94 27.62 3.01 -9.85
N ASN A 95 28.15 1.78 -9.90
CA ASN A 95 27.62 0.80 -10.84
C ASN A 95 26.27 0.29 -10.35
N SER A 96 25.20 0.65 -11.06
CA SER A 96 23.82 0.34 -10.66
C SER A 96 23.55 -1.17 -10.52
N ASP A 97 24.02 -1.99 -11.48
CA ASP A 97 23.85 -3.45 -11.46
C ASP A 97 24.56 -4.10 -10.26
N VAL A 98 25.78 -3.65 -9.95
CA VAL A 98 26.56 -4.16 -8.83
C VAL A 98 25.90 -3.80 -7.51
N LEU A 99 25.43 -2.56 -7.36
CA LEU A 99 24.69 -2.10 -6.17
C LEU A 99 23.41 -2.93 -5.96
N LEU A 100 22.64 -3.17 -7.03
CA LEU A 100 21.41 -3.96 -6.97
C LEU A 100 21.69 -5.43 -6.63
N ASN A 101 22.71 -6.04 -7.23
CA ASN A 101 23.05 -7.43 -6.96
C ASN A 101 23.51 -7.64 -5.50
N LEU A 102 24.29 -6.70 -4.95
CA LEU A 102 24.65 -6.73 -3.53
C LEU A 102 23.41 -6.51 -2.65
N ALA A 103 22.51 -5.60 -3.02
CA ALA A 103 21.26 -5.36 -2.29
C ALA A 103 20.40 -6.63 -2.19
N ARG A 104 20.30 -7.41 -3.27
CA ARG A 104 19.55 -8.68 -3.29
C ARG A 104 20.14 -9.73 -2.35
N ILE A 105 21.47 -9.83 -2.26
CA ILE A 105 22.10 -10.70 -1.25
C ILE A 105 21.72 -10.25 0.16
N LEU A 106 21.85 -8.95 0.45
CA LEU A 106 21.55 -8.41 1.78
C LEU A 106 20.07 -8.58 2.12
N PHE A 107 19.17 -8.47 1.14
CA PHE A 107 17.75 -8.77 1.30
C PHE A 107 17.52 -10.23 1.69
N ASN A 108 18.15 -11.18 1.00
CA ASN A 108 18.03 -12.61 1.31
C ASN A 108 18.64 -12.96 2.69
N LEU A 109 19.68 -12.24 3.11
CA LEU A 109 20.26 -12.30 4.45
C LEU A 109 19.45 -11.54 5.51
N LYS A 110 18.32 -10.93 5.14
CA LYS A 110 17.40 -10.17 6.01
C LYS A 110 17.94 -8.83 6.53
N TYR A 111 19.02 -8.32 5.95
CA TYR A 111 19.52 -6.96 6.17
C TYR A 111 18.72 -5.96 5.33
N TYR A 112 17.43 -5.80 5.66
CA TYR A 112 16.49 -5.03 4.84
C TYR A 112 16.79 -3.54 4.77
N ASP A 113 17.46 -2.96 5.78
CA ASP A 113 17.91 -1.56 5.77
C ASP A 113 19.08 -1.33 4.82
N ASP A 114 20.09 -2.20 4.88
CA ASP A 114 21.22 -2.14 3.95
C ASP A 114 20.78 -2.42 2.51
N ALA A 115 19.88 -3.38 2.32
CA ALA A 115 19.29 -3.68 1.01
C ALA A 115 18.52 -2.48 0.46
N TYR A 116 17.76 -1.76 1.29
CA TYR A 116 17.06 -0.55 0.89
C TYR A 116 18.02 0.55 0.43
N GLU A 117 19.04 0.84 1.23
CA GLU A 117 20.04 1.87 0.92
C GLU A 117 20.75 1.58 -0.41
N LEU A 118 21.19 0.33 -0.61
CA LEU A 118 21.84 -0.07 -1.85
C LEU A 118 20.89 -0.05 -3.05
N THR A 119 19.64 -0.47 -2.90
CA THR A 119 18.66 -0.45 -4.00
C THR A 119 18.32 0.98 -4.39
N ARG A 120 18.16 1.89 -3.41
CA ARG A 120 17.96 3.31 -3.68
C ARG A 120 19.14 3.91 -4.44
N ARG A 121 20.37 3.67 -3.97
CA ARG A 121 21.59 4.11 -4.66
C ARG A 121 21.74 3.52 -6.05
N SER A 122 21.33 2.26 -6.25
CA SER A 122 21.31 1.63 -7.58
C SER A 122 20.37 2.38 -8.52
N LEU A 123 19.15 2.71 -8.05
CA LEU A 123 18.16 3.44 -8.83
C LEU A 123 18.64 4.87 -9.18
N GLU A 124 19.27 5.57 -8.24
CA GLU A 124 19.86 6.90 -8.45
C GLU A 124 21.04 6.89 -9.43
N ALA A 125 21.76 5.78 -9.51
CA ALA A 125 22.92 5.61 -10.39
C ALA A 125 22.57 5.14 -11.80
N GLN A 126 21.30 4.86 -12.10
CA GLN A 126 20.87 4.43 -13.43
C GLN A 126 21.09 5.53 -14.46
N THR A 127 21.57 5.13 -15.64
CA THR A 127 21.58 6.01 -16.82
C THR A 127 20.22 5.98 -17.53
N PRO A 128 19.84 7.03 -18.29
CA PRO A 128 18.51 7.12 -18.92
C PRO A 128 18.15 5.98 -19.88
N ASP A 129 19.15 5.27 -20.40
CA ASP A 129 19.01 4.11 -21.29
C ASP A 129 18.81 2.78 -20.54
N GLN A 130 19.08 2.74 -19.23
CA GLN A 130 18.93 1.53 -18.43
C GLN A 130 17.50 1.37 -17.91
N ASN A 131 16.95 0.18 -18.11
CA ASN A 131 15.64 -0.16 -17.55
C ASN A 131 15.78 -0.46 -16.04
N SER A 132 15.00 0.23 -15.20
CA SER A 132 15.04 0.14 -13.73
C SER A 132 14.00 -0.81 -13.12
N TRP A 133 13.37 -1.68 -13.92
CA TRP A 133 12.29 -2.57 -13.47
C TRP A 133 12.71 -3.47 -12.29
N LEU A 134 13.95 -3.95 -12.26
CA LEU A 134 14.46 -4.78 -11.17
C LEU A 134 14.67 -3.99 -9.89
N GLN A 135 15.17 -2.76 -9.97
CA GLN A 135 15.32 -1.87 -8.81
C GLN A 135 13.96 -1.60 -8.17
N HIS A 136 12.94 -1.29 -8.98
CA HIS A 136 11.58 -1.13 -8.49
C HIS A 136 11.02 -2.42 -7.88
N PHE A 137 11.26 -3.57 -8.51
CA PHE A 137 10.86 -4.86 -7.95
C PHE A 137 11.50 -5.13 -6.58
N THR A 138 12.82 -4.94 -6.46
CA THR A 138 13.53 -5.15 -5.20
C THR A 138 13.10 -4.15 -4.12
N LEU A 139 12.84 -2.88 -4.46
CA LEU A 139 12.23 -1.93 -3.53
C LEU A 139 10.84 -2.39 -3.06
N ALA A 140 10.03 -2.90 -3.98
CA ALA A 140 8.70 -3.41 -3.67
C ALA A 140 8.76 -4.60 -2.69
N GLU A 141 9.68 -5.54 -2.90
CA GLU A 141 9.93 -6.65 -1.98
C GLU A 141 10.40 -6.18 -0.60
N ILE A 142 11.26 -5.16 -0.55
CA ILE A 142 11.72 -4.54 0.70
C ILE A 142 10.55 -3.87 1.45
N TYR A 143 9.72 -3.10 0.76
CA TYR A 143 8.54 -2.48 1.37
C TYR A 143 7.52 -3.52 1.84
N ARG A 144 7.39 -4.63 1.11
CA ARG A 144 6.53 -5.76 1.47
C ARG A 144 6.90 -6.33 2.84
N VAL A 145 8.16 -6.70 3.02
CA VAL A 145 8.63 -7.30 4.29
C VAL A 145 8.61 -6.31 5.45
N ARG A 146 8.66 -5.00 5.17
CA ARG A 146 8.47 -3.93 6.16
C ARG A 146 7.00 -3.65 6.51
N GLY A 147 6.04 -4.29 5.84
CA GLY A 147 4.61 -4.04 6.04
C GLY A 147 4.09 -2.74 5.41
N LEU A 148 4.91 -2.05 4.60
CA LEU A 148 4.53 -0.82 3.90
C LEU A 148 3.82 -1.16 2.58
N VAL A 149 2.66 -1.81 2.68
CA VAL A 149 1.96 -2.45 1.55
C VAL A 149 1.65 -1.47 0.41
N LYS A 150 1.22 -0.23 0.72
CA LYS A 150 0.93 0.79 -0.30
C LYS A 150 2.16 1.12 -1.17
N ASN A 151 3.33 1.28 -0.55
CA ASN A 151 4.58 1.56 -1.25
C ASN A 151 5.04 0.33 -2.06
N ALA A 152 4.84 -0.87 -1.50
CA ALA A 152 5.14 -2.11 -2.21
C ALA A 152 4.32 -2.22 -3.50
N ILE A 153 2.98 -2.05 -3.42
CA ILE A 153 2.08 -2.07 -4.59
C ILE A 153 2.51 -1.03 -5.63
N HIS A 154 2.78 0.20 -5.20
CA HIS A 154 3.24 1.27 -6.08
C HIS A 154 4.48 0.86 -6.88
N HIS A 155 5.50 0.31 -6.21
CA HIS A 155 6.72 -0.13 -6.90
C HIS A 155 6.55 -1.41 -7.73
N PHE A 156 5.64 -2.33 -7.36
CA PHE A 156 5.30 -3.46 -8.24
C PHE A 156 4.66 -2.99 -9.54
N HIS A 157 3.75 -2.00 -9.50
CA HIS A 157 3.21 -1.40 -10.72
C HIS A 157 4.31 -0.78 -11.58
N HIS A 158 5.20 0.04 -11.00
CA HIS A 158 6.33 0.60 -11.76
C HIS A 158 7.23 -0.45 -12.40
N SER A 159 7.48 -1.57 -11.70
CA SER A 159 8.23 -2.69 -12.28
C SER A 159 7.50 -3.31 -13.48
N LEU A 160 6.18 -3.46 -13.41
CA LEU A 160 5.35 -4.00 -14.48
C LEU A 160 5.14 -3.03 -15.64
N ASP A 161 5.08 -1.72 -15.39
CA ASP A 161 5.02 -0.71 -16.45
C ASP A 161 6.28 -0.77 -17.34
N LEU A 162 7.43 -1.03 -16.71
CA LEU A 162 8.72 -1.16 -17.38
C LEU A 162 8.98 -2.57 -17.94
N HIS A 163 8.38 -3.61 -17.33
CA HIS A 163 8.47 -5.00 -17.80
C HIS A 163 7.12 -5.73 -17.62
N PRO A 164 6.16 -5.56 -18.54
CA PRO A 164 4.78 -6.06 -18.36
C PRO A 164 4.66 -7.58 -18.19
N GLY A 165 5.60 -8.34 -18.74
CA GLY A 165 5.61 -9.81 -18.67
C GLY A 165 6.20 -10.39 -17.39
N PHE A 166 6.64 -9.56 -16.43
CA PHE A 166 7.37 -10.03 -15.26
C PHE A 166 6.48 -10.77 -14.26
N GLN A 167 6.38 -12.10 -14.42
CA GLN A 167 5.52 -12.97 -13.62
C GLN A 167 5.70 -12.83 -12.09
N PRO A 168 6.93 -12.71 -11.53
CA PRO A 168 7.10 -12.54 -10.08
C PRO A 168 6.43 -11.28 -9.53
N ALA A 169 6.52 -10.15 -10.22
CA ALA A 169 5.85 -8.92 -9.80
C ALA A 169 4.31 -9.03 -9.89
N GLN A 170 3.79 -9.64 -10.96
CA GLN A 170 2.34 -9.86 -11.10
C GLN A 170 1.78 -10.72 -9.95
N LYS A 171 2.51 -11.79 -9.59
CA LYS A 171 2.11 -12.68 -8.49
C LYS A 171 2.06 -11.93 -7.16
N HIS A 172 3.11 -11.19 -6.82
CA HIS A 172 3.14 -10.42 -5.57
C HIS A 172 2.08 -9.32 -5.52
N LEU A 173 1.84 -8.64 -6.64
CA LEU A 173 0.81 -7.61 -6.72
C LEU A 173 -0.59 -8.21 -6.43
N LYS A 174 -0.93 -9.33 -7.08
CA LYS A 174 -2.20 -10.03 -6.86
C LYS A 174 -2.37 -10.47 -5.41
N GLU A 175 -1.31 -11.01 -4.81
CA GLU A 175 -1.30 -11.38 -3.39
C GLU A 175 -1.58 -10.16 -2.50
N MET A 176 -0.93 -9.02 -2.73
CA MET A 176 -1.14 -7.81 -1.92
C MET A 176 -2.51 -7.17 -2.08
N GLU A 177 -3.01 -7.12 -3.32
CA GLU A 177 -4.34 -6.58 -3.60
C GLU A 177 -5.42 -7.42 -2.91
N SER A 178 -5.29 -8.75 -2.91
CA SER A 178 -6.20 -9.61 -2.16
C SER A 178 -6.18 -9.33 -0.66
N LEU A 179 -4.99 -9.10 -0.08
CA LEU A 179 -4.85 -8.76 1.34
C LEU A 179 -5.45 -7.38 1.68
N MET A 180 -5.40 -6.40 0.77
CA MET A 180 -6.04 -5.10 0.98
C MET A 180 -7.57 -5.15 0.93
N ILE A 181 -8.13 -6.03 0.10
CA ILE A 181 -9.59 -6.21 0.01
C ILE A 181 -10.13 -6.85 1.29
N GLU A 182 -9.40 -7.78 1.89
CA GLU A 182 -9.79 -8.45 3.15
C GLU A 182 -9.60 -7.58 4.40
N SER A 183 -8.75 -6.55 4.33
CA SER A 183 -8.49 -5.61 5.42
C SER A 183 -9.12 -4.25 5.12
N PRO A 184 -10.46 -4.08 5.24
CA PRO A 184 -11.03 -2.75 5.19
C PRO A 184 -10.33 -1.92 6.25
N SER A 185 -9.67 -0.85 5.81
CA SER A 185 -9.01 0.06 6.74
C SER A 185 -9.98 0.44 7.84
N ASN A 186 -9.52 0.55 9.08
CA ASN A 186 -10.38 1.01 10.18
C ASN A 186 -11.10 2.31 9.80
N VAL A 187 -10.45 3.17 9.00
CA VAL A 187 -11.02 4.39 8.41
C VAL A 187 -12.25 4.11 7.54
N THR A 188 -12.22 3.14 6.63
CA THR A 188 -13.38 2.75 5.81
C THR A 188 -14.54 2.21 6.67
N LEU A 189 -14.24 1.45 7.72
CA LEU A 189 -15.28 0.99 8.65
C LEU A 189 -15.88 2.16 9.44
N TYR A 190 -15.05 3.01 10.05
CA TYR A 190 -15.51 4.17 10.82
C TYR A 190 -16.31 5.15 9.96
N THR A 191 -15.88 5.42 8.73
CA THR A 191 -16.60 6.31 7.81
C THR A 191 -17.98 5.75 7.46
N VAL A 192 -18.08 4.45 7.16
CA VAL A 192 -19.38 3.81 6.92
C VAL A 192 -20.27 3.84 8.17
N CYS A 193 -19.71 3.57 9.36
CA CYS A 193 -20.45 3.67 10.63
C CYS A 193 -20.95 5.09 10.92
N ILE A 194 -20.11 6.12 10.68
CA ILE A 194 -20.49 7.53 10.85
C ILE A 194 -21.63 7.89 9.89
N ILE A 195 -21.52 7.53 8.61
CA ILE A 195 -22.57 7.77 7.62
C ILE A 195 -23.87 7.09 8.06
N PHE A 196 -23.81 5.84 8.51
CA PHE A 196 -24.97 5.10 9.00
C PHE A 196 -25.65 5.77 10.20
N LEU A 197 -24.87 6.19 11.20
CA LEU A 197 -25.38 6.91 12.38
C LEU A 197 -26.00 8.26 12.02
N LEU A 198 -25.40 9.00 11.08
CA LEU A 198 -25.95 10.27 10.60
C LEU A 198 -27.30 10.07 9.89
N VAL A 199 -27.41 9.05 9.04
CA VAL A 199 -28.66 8.71 8.35
C VAL A 199 -29.75 8.33 9.36
N LEU A 200 -29.43 7.49 10.36
CA LEU A 200 -30.36 7.15 11.43
C LEU A 200 -30.80 8.37 12.25
N GLY A 201 -29.86 9.27 12.58
CA GLY A 201 -30.16 10.51 13.29
C GLY A 201 -31.14 11.41 12.52
N VAL A 202 -30.91 11.59 11.21
CA VAL A 202 -31.82 12.38 10.35
C VAL A 202 -33.20 11.73 10.28
N LEU A 203 -33.29 10.42 10.09
CA LEU A 203 -34.57 9.70 10.06
C LEU A 203 -35.32 9.84 11.39
N PHE A 204 -34.61 9.73 12.52
CA PHE A 204 -35.20 9.91 13.85
C PHE A 204 -35.73 11.33 14.06
N CYS A 205 -34.99 12.36 13.64
CA CYS A 205 -35.46 13.75 13.68
C CYS A 205 -36.72 13.98 12.83
N ILE A 206 -36.81 13.35 11.65
CA ILE A 206 -38.00 13.43 10.80
C ILE A 206 -39.21 12.82 11.51
N VAL A 207 -39.06 11.64 12.13
CA VAL A 207 -40.14 10.96 12.86
C VAL A 207 -40.62 11.82 14.04
N LEU A 208 -39.72 12.36 14.85
CA LEU A 208 -40.09 13.27 15.95
C LEU A 208 -40.81 14.53 15.45
N SER A 209 -40.44 15.03 14.28
CA SER A 209 -41.09 16.20 13.67
C SER A 209 -42.51 15.88 13.18
N LEU A 210 -42.78 14.64 12.78
CA LEU A 210 -44.12 14.19 12.39
C LEU A 210 -45.01 13.96 13.62
N ASP A 211 -44.49 13.32 14.67
CA ASP A 211 -45.24 13.10 15.92
C ASP A 211 -45.64 14.43 16.59
N THR A 212 -44.75 15.43 16.56
CA THR A 212 -45.07 16.78 17.05
C THR A 212 -46.11 17.49 16.20
N PHE A 213 -46.18 17.20 14.90
CA PHE A 213 -47.20 17.75 14.01
C PHE A 213 -48.58 17.10 14.23
N ASP A 214 -48.62 15.77 14.40
CA ASP A 214 -49.86 15.04 14.67
C ASP A 214 -50.48 15.44 16.02
N THR A 215 -49.66 15.53 17.07
CA THR A 215 -50.12 16.02 18.39
C THR A 215 -50.60 17.47 18.36
N ALA A 216 -49.97 18.33 17.54
CA ALA A 216 -50.44 19.70 17.33
C ALA A 216 -51.79 19.75 16.60
N ILE A 217 -52.00 18.92 15.57
CA ILE A 217 -53.28 18.83 14.86
C ILE A 217 -54.39 18.31 15.79
N GLU A 218 -54.09 17.32 16.62
CA GLU A 218 -55.06 16.75 17.56
C GLU A 218 -55.49 17.79 18.61
N ASN A 219 -54.54 18.57 19.16
CA ASN A 219 -54.83 19.70 20.05
C ASN A 219 -55.65 20.81 19.38
N ILE A 220 -55.39 21.12 18.10
CA ILE A 220 -56.21 22.09 17.35
C ILE A 220 -57.64 21.56 17.17
N LYS A 221 -57.82 20.26 16.90
CA LYS A 221 -59.15 19.64 16.79
C LYS A 221 -59.89 19.68 18.12
N THR A 222 -59.26 19.26 19.22
CA THR A 222 -59.90 19.28 20.56
C THR A 222 -60.24 20.70 20.98
N GLN A 223 -59.39 21.70 20.70
CA GLN A 223 -59.69 23.10 20.99
C GLN A 223 -60.84 23.66 20.13
N ARG A 224 -60.92 23.28 18.85
CA ARG A 224 -62.09 23.60 18.00
C ARG A 224 -63.37 22.94 18.53
N HIS A 225 -63.31 21.70 19.01
CA HIS A 225 -64.44 21.03 19.64
C HIS A 225 -64.86 21.70 20.97
N PHE A 226 -63.91 22.08 21.81
CA PHE A 226 -64.15 22.80 23.06
C PHE A 226 -64.80 24.17 22.81
N ASN A 227 -64.28 24.94 21.84
CA ASN A 227 -64.85 26.23 21.45
C ASN A 227 -66.27 26.09 20.87
N ARG A 228 -66.53 25.03 20.08
CA ARG A 228 -67.89 24.69 19.62
C ARG A 228 -68.83 24.34 20.78
N ALA A 229 -68.36 23.57 21.77
CA ALA A 229 -69.17 23.20 22.93
C ALA A 229 -69.48 24.41 23.84
N MET A 230 -68.52 25.32 24.02
CA MET A 230 -68.70 26.58 24.75
C MET A 230 -69.67 27.53 24.03
N ALA A 231 -69.59 27.63 22.69
CA ALA A 231 -70.54 28.41 21.90
C ALA A 231 -71.98 27.85 21.95
N MET A 232 -72.15 26.54 22.10
CA MET A 232 -73.49 25.94 22.32
C MET A 232 -74.01 26.15 23.75
N ARG A 233 -73.13 26.31 24.75
CA ARG A 233 -73.52 26.62 26.13
C ARG A 233 -73.96 28.09 26.30
N SER A 234 -73.35 29.04 25.59
CA SER A 234 -73.73 30.46 25.68
C SER A 234 -75.11 30.75 25.05
N ILE A 235 -75.55 29.96 24.07
CA ILE A 235 -76.91 30.06 23.49
C ILE A 235 -77.99 29.58 24.49
N LYS A 236 -77.64 28.71 25.45
CA LYS A 236 -78.60 28.17 26.44
C LYS A 236 -78.82 29.04 27.69
N LEU A 237 -78.07 30.13 27.86
CA LEU A 237 -78.14 31.02 29.04
C LEU A 237 -78.70 32.42 28.73
N GLY A 238 -79.34 32.61 27.56
CA GLY A 238 -79.87 33.90 27.11
C GLY A 238 -81.39 33.98 26.93
N ILE A 239 -82.18 33.01 27.40
CA ILE A 239 -83.64 33.03 27.22
C ILE A 239 -84.33 32.78 28.57
N ASN A 240 -84.71 33.87 29.25
CA ASN A 240 -85.62 33.86 30.38
C ASN A 240 -87.05 34.07 29.85
N PRO A 241 -87.96 33.08 29.89
CA PRO A 241 -89.25 33.13 29.20
C PRO A 241 -90.35 33.97 29.89
N LYS A 242 -90.01 34.96 30.73
CA LYS A 242 -91.00 35.79 31.46
C LYS A 242 -91.02 37.29 31.14
N LEU A 243 -90.33 37.76 30.10
CA LEU A 243 -90.31 39.19 29.73
C LEU A 243 -90.70 39.49 28.27
N ILE A 244 -91.61 38.71 27.68
CA ILE A 244 -92.25 39.06 26.39
C ILE A 244 -93.77 38.95 26.53
N LYS A 245 -94.37 39.85 27.32
CA LYS A 245 -95.79 40.15 27.20
C LYS A 245 -96.01 41.59 27.63
N MET A 246 -95.95 42.50 26.65
CA MET A 246 -96.82 43.67 26.48
C MET A 246 -96.15 44.69 25.56
N ARG A 247 -96.55 44.70 24.27
CA ARG A 247 -97.03 45.92 23.59
C ARG A 247 -97.34 45.65 22.12
N LYS A 248 -98.61 45.90 21.79
CA LYS A 248 -99.24 46.35 20.53
C LYS A 248 -100.60 45.62 20.50
N GLN A 249 -101.73 46.29 20.64
CA GLN A 249 -102.17 47.43 19.84
C GLN A 249 -103.13 48.35 20.62
N CYS A 250 -102.89 49.66 20.57
CA CYS A 250 -103.94 50.66 20.35
C CYS A 250 -104.22 50.63 18.83
N ASN A 251 -105.44 50.80 18.29
CA ASN A 251 -106.46 51.80 18.59
C ASN A 251 -107.83 51.48 17.92
N CYS A 252 -108.85 52.29 18.28
CA CYS A 252 -110.19 52.52 17.66
C CYS A 252 -111.30 51.61 18.22
N TYR A 253 -112.46 52.08 18.72
CA TYR A 253 -113.22 53.33 18.60
C TYR A 253 -113.78 53.76 19.96
#